data_AF-E5ARD9-F1
#
_entry.id   AF-E5ARD9-F1
#
_cell.length_a   1.000
_cell.length_b   1.000
_cell.length_c   1.000
_cell.angle_alpha   90.00
_cell.angle_beta   90.00
_cell.angle_gamma   90.00
#
_symmetry.space_group_name_H-M   'P 1'
#
loop_
_entity.id
_entity.type
_entity.pdbx_description
1 polymer ?
#
loop_
_entity_poly.entity_id
_entity_poly.type
_entity_poly.pdbx_seq_one_letter_code
_entity_poly.pdbx_strand_id
1 'polypeptide(L)'
;MDFDLNAALNDSRAFICASKAYPQPTAPLKPPSGILVDLPVKRPTTYYELPLELIARIGDNVPVQDVKNFSTVDRRTYHAMQSRRRIYSYWQRASQAVSLASVEKLLEEMDGTLSEPAQHIEPIEALRQRLQALPEADQAEAFKRLFMAADRIPKEGVQIQKAMTAMLSSFPDDEQFELFDFVMAMAQKRRPDDENVWPELADQLTCFPGGAPEYLEGYEALLAQLPYLGDARQAEIITVLSTMLCDFDEANGYPSTKTSELYAILRERVLQLSPSHQGAPVGAMAAAVLALPETEQSIRYAEMRNLAMSLPDEQWGIALYRLPAGFTVLPLDRYAEEFQLLEFGLERVPLAQRVQAASGLLDRVFHMDDMLAKRVWQRALGLLDGTEEAKLFEFLNEIKAMGVTSSLREDNWRIAVDSIMSFIKRNRFSEQARSRFIEILPSMKIYLY
;
A
#
# COMPACT_ATOMS: atom_id res chain seq x y z
N MET A 1 10.88 -46.63 4.89
CA MET A 1 11.68 -45.44 4.58
C MET A 1 11.48 -44.51 5.76
N ASP A 2 12.48 -44.39 6.62
CA ASP A 2 12.43 -43.52 7.80
C ASP A 2 12.60 -42.08 7.36
N PHE A 3 11.58 -41.26 7.66
CA PHE A 3 11.58 -39.83 7.37
C PHE A 3 12.07 -39.09 8.61
N ASP A 4 13.25 -38.45 8.50
CA ASP A 4 13.84 -37.65 9.57
C ASP A 4 13.22 -36.25 9.58
N LEU A 5 12.30 -36.04 10.52
CA LEU A 5 11.60 -34.77 10.74
C LEU A 5 12.58 -33.62 11.08
N ASN A 6 13.74 -33.91 11.67
CA ASN A 6 14.74 -32.87 11.97
C ASN A 6 15.48 -32.40 10.72
N ALA A 7 15.60 -33.23 9.69
CA ALA A 7 16.20 -32.82 8.41
C ALA A 7 15.26 -31.89 7.63
N ALA A 8 13.96 -32.21 7.58
CA ALA A 8 12.96 -31.39 6.89
C ALA A 8 12.71 -30.02 7.57
N LEU A 9 12.84 -29.96 8.89
CA LEU A 9 12.65 -28.71 9.67
C LEU A 9 13.92 -27.84 9.74
N ASN A 10 15.12 -28.41 9.53
CA ASN A 10 16.37 -27.63 9.54
C ASN A 10 16.68 -26.92 8.22
N ASP A 11 16.12 -27.38 7.09
CA ASP A 11 16.30 -26.73 5.79
C ASP A 11 15.41 -25.47 5.60
N SER A 12 14.51 -25.18 6.54
CA SER A 12 13.64 -23.99 6.52
C SER A 12 14.00 -23.02 7.66
N ARG A 13 15.12 -22.30 7.47
CA ARG A 13 15.65 -21.27 8.39
C ARG A 13 14.79 -20.00 8.54
N ALA A 14 13.47 -20.08 8.40
CA ALA A 14 12.56 -18.92 8.41
C ALA A 14 11.49 -18.92 9.52
N PHE A 15 11.50 -19.85 10.48
CA PHE A 15 10.60 -19.79 11.64
C PHE A 15 11.22 -19.00 12.80
N ILE A 16 11.14 -17.67 12.73
CA ILE A 16 11.23 -16.80 13.91
C ILE A 16 9.80 -16.47 14.34
N CYS A 17 9.28 -17.20 15.33
CA CYS A 17 8.05 -16.80 16.01
C CYS A 17 8.32 -15.55 16.86
N ALA A 18 7.58 -14.48 16.56
CA ALA A 18 7.57 -13.25 17.32
C ALA A 18 7.15 -13.50 18.78
N SER A 19 8.10 -13.35 19.71
CA SER A 19 7.81 -13.27 21.14
C SER A 19 7.31 -11.86 21.47
N LYS A 20 6.00 -11.71 21.68
CA LYS A 20 5.45 -10.54 22.36
C LYS A 20 5.91 -10.56 23.83
N ALA A 21 6.53 -9.46 24.24
CA ALA A 21 7.11 -9.24 25.56
C ALA A 21 6.06 -9.29 26.68
N TYR A 22 6.37 -10.03 27.74
CA TYR A 22 5.84 -9.79 29.09
C TYR A 22 7.00 -9.41 30.02
N PRO A 23 6.77 -8.58 31.06
CA PRO A 23 7.84 -7.96 31.85
C PRO A 23 8.56 -8.97 32.74
N GLN A 24 9.90 -8.90 32.77
CA GLN A 24 10.75 -9.66 33.70
C GLN A 24 10.61 -9.15 35.15
N PRO A 25 10.52 -10.03 36.16
CA PRO A 25 10.81 -9.67 37.53
C PRO A 25 12.33 -9.65 37.82
N THR A 26 12.75 -8.62 38.53
CA THR A 26 14.10 -8.30 38.98
C THR A 26 14.71 -9.26 40.02
N ALA A 27 15.98 -9.61 39.77
CA ALA A 27 17.11 -9.92 40.67
C ALA A 27 17.12 -11.22 41.54
N PRO A 28 18.33 -11.78 41.82
CA PRO A 28 18.53 -13.16 42.26
C PRO A 28 18.80 -13.31 43.77
N LEU A 29 18.31 -14.39 44.39
CA LEU A 29 18.70 -14.82 45.74
C LEU A 29 19.18 -16.27 45.74
N LYS A 30 20.34 -16.50 46.37
CA LYS A 30 21.07 -17.79 46.52
C LYS A 30 20.20 -18.92 47.10
N PRO A 31 20.51 -20.20 46.80
CA PRO A 31 19.77 -21.33 47.33
C PRO A 31 20.25 -21.68 48.76
N PRO A 32 19.36 -22.08 49.69
CA PRO A 32 19.74 -22.89 50.82
C PRO A 32 19.70 -24.37 50.43
N SER A 33 20.81 -25.06 50.73
CA SER A 33 21.00 -26.50 50.61
C SER A 33 19.87 -27.27 51.30
N GLY A 34 19.19 -28.14 50.56
CA GLY A 34 18.18 -29.04 51.08
C GLY A 34 17.91 -30.17 50.10
N ILE A 35 18.47 -31.34 50.40
CA ILE A 35 18.07 -32.70 50.00
C ILE A 35 17.52 -32.83 48.57
N LEU A 36 18.40 -33.32 47.67
CA LEU A 36 18.02 -33.93 46.39
C LEU A 36 17.05 -35.09 46.65
N VAL A 37 15.75 -34.79 46.57
CA VAL A 37 14.76 -35.77 46.15
C VAL A 37 14.76 -35.70 44.63
N ASP A 38 15.23 -36.77 43.99
CA ASP A 38 15.24 -36.91 42.54
C ASP A 38 13.84 -36.66 41.96
N LEU A 39 13.62 -35.43 41.46
CA LEU A 39 12.55 -35.17 40.51
C LEU A 39 12.94 -35.87 39.21
N PRO A 40 12.09 -36.74 38.65
CA PRO A 40 12.43 -37.45 37.44
C PRO A 40 12.72 -36.42 36.34
N VAL A 41 13.91 -36.54 35.76
CA VAL A 41 14.36 -35.81 34.58
C VAL A 41 13.21 -35.83 33.56
N LYS A 42 12.58 -34.67 33.33
CA LYS A 42 11.53 -34.52 32.31
C LYS A 42 12.10 -35.00 30.98
N ARG A 43 11.67 -36.19 30.54
CA ARG A 43 11.96 -36.70 29.20
C ARG A 43 11.58 -35.62 28.17
N PRO A 44 12.37 -35.42 27.11
CA PRO A 44 11.96 -34.55 26.02
C PRO A 44 10.65 -35.09 25.44
N THR A 45 9.61 -34.26 25.41
CA THR A 45 8.33 -34.64 24.84
C THR A 45 8.50 -34.88 23.34
N THR A 46 8.15 -36.07 22.86
CA THR A 46 8.23 -36.40 21.42
C THR A 46 6.92 -36.06 20.72
N TYR A 47 6.94 -35.93 19.38
CA TYR A 47 5.73 -35.65 18.59
C TYR A 47 4.57 -36.61 18.90
N TYR A 48 4.89 -37.91 19.04
CA TYR A 48 3.92 -38.95 19.34
C TYR A 48 3.25 -38.81 20.72
N GLU A 49 3.83 -38.01 21.62
CA GLU A 49 3.31 -37.73 22.96
C GLU A 49 2.46 -36.45 23.01
N LEU A 50 2.43 -35.64 21.94
CA LEU A 50 1.60 -34.42 21.89
C LEU A 50 0.11 -34.78 21.91
N PRO A 51 -0.75 -34.12 22.71
CA PRO A 51 -2.21 -34.25 22.63
C PRO A 51 -2.78 -33.93 21.23
N LEU A 52 -3.95 -34.50 20.90
CA LEU A 52 -4.59 -34.30 19.59
C LEU A 52 -4.93 -32.83 19.35
N GLU A 53 -5.27 -32.11 20.41
CA GLU A 53 -5.61 -30.70 20.43
C GLU A 53 -4.41 -29.84 20.07
N LEU A 54 -3.21 -30.22 20.52
CA LEU A 54 -1.98 -29.53 20.12
C LEU A 54 -1.63 -29.81 18.66
N ILE A 55 -1.82 -31.04 18.19
CA ILE A 55 -1.62 -31.39 16.77
C ILE A 55 -2.59 -30.60 15.88
N ALA A 56 -3.86 -30.50 16.27
CA ALA A 56 -4.86 -29.69 15.58
C ALA A 56 -4.46 -28.21 15.56
N ARG A 57 -4.07 -27.65 16.70
CA ARG A 57 -3.63 -26.24 16.80
C ARG A 57 -2.37 -25.94 15.99
N ILE A 58 -1.43 -26.88 15.91
CA ILE A 58 -0.30 -26.77 14.99
C ILE A 58 -0.83 -26.77 13.56
N GLY A 59 -1.73 -27.70 13.22
CA GLY A 59 -2.38 -27.80 11.90
C GLY A 59 -3.12 -26.53 11.47
N ASP A 60 -3.75 -25.80 12.39
CA ASP A 60 -4.42 -24.53 12.09
C ASP A 60 -3.45 -23.43 11.63
N ASN A 61 -2.16 -23.56 11.98
CA ASN A 61 -1.10 -22.64 11.56
C ASN A 61 -0.29 -23.16 10.37
N VAL A 62 -0.61 -24.35 9.85
CA VAL A 62 0.07 -24.90 8.65
C VAL A 62 -0.48 -24.19 7.41
N PRO A 63 0.39 -23.65 6.53
CA PRO A 63 -0.04 -23.09 5.25
C PRO A 63 -0.89 -24.09 4.47
N VAL A 64 -1.97 -23.62 3.83
CA VAL A 64 -2.95 -24.52 3.17
C VAL A 64 -2.28 -25.49 2.19
N GLN A 65 -1.22 -25.07 1.50
CA GLN A 65 -0.46 -25.88 0.54
C GLN A 65 0.23 -27.11 1.17
N ASP A 66 0.61 -27.01 2.45
CA ASP A 66 1.34 -28.06 3.18
C ASP A 66 0.43 -28.98 3.99
N VAL A 67 -0.87 -28.68 4.06
CA VAL A 67 -1.87 -29.45 4.82
C VAL A 67 -1.88 -30.92 4.41
N LYS A 68 -1.72 -31.20 3.11
CA LYS A 68 -1.66 -32.59 2.61
C LYS A 68 -0.47 -33.32 3.22
N ASN A 69 0.74 -32.74 3.14
CA ASN A 69 1.97 -33.34 3.64
C ASN A 69 1.89 -33.57 5.15
N PHE A 70 1.51 -32.52 5.91
CA PHE A 70 1.44 -32.61 7.37
C PHE A 70 0.39 -33.63 7.84
N SER A 71 -0.74 -33.72 7.15
CA SER A 71 -1.79 -34.67 7.51
C SER A 71 -1.45 -36.15 7.27
N THR A 72 -0.40 -36.42 6.50
CA THR A 72 0.05 -37.79 6.18
C THR A 72 1.14 -38.32 7.10
N VAL A 73 1.60 -37.53 8.08
CA VAL A 73 2.65 -37.92 9.03
C VAL A 73 2.31 -39.22 9.75
N ASP A 74 1.10 -39.31 10.32
CA ASP A 74 0.55 -40.54 10.87
C ASP A 74 -0.99 -40.52 10.90
N ARG A 75 -1.59 -41.65 11.29
CA ARG A 75 -3.05 -41.79 11.38
C ARG A 75 -3.68 -40.83 12.40
N ARG A 76 -2.98 -40.51 13.48
CA ARG A 76 -3.46 -39.66 14.57
C ARG A 76 -3.56 -38.21 14.08
N THR A 77 -2.53 -37.73 13.38
CA THR A 77 -2.47 -36.41 12.76
C THR A 77 -3.49 -36.27 11.64
N TYR A 78 -3.67 -37.31 10.84
CA TYR A 78 -4.70 -37.35 9.82
C TYR A 78 -6.10 -37.06 10.40
N HIS A 79 -6.43 -37.69 11.53
CA HIS A 79 -7.72 -37.46 12.20
C HIS A 79 -7.78 -36.11 12.93
N ALA A 80 -6.71 -35.69 13.61
CA ALA A 80 -6.64 -34.38 14.25
C ALA A 80 -6.86 -33.22 13.26
N MET A 81 -6.38 -33.36 12.04
CA MET A 81 -6.47 -32.34 10.98
C MET A 81 -7.76 -32.40 10.15
N GLN A 82 -8.82 -33.09 10.60
CA GLN A 82 -10.01 -33.30 9.77
C GLN A 82 -10.62 -31.99 9.23
N SER A 83 -10.77 -30.96 10.09
CA SER A 83 -11.28 -29.65 9.67
C SER A 83 -10.37 -28.99 8.63
N ARG A 84 -9.08 -28.87 8.94
CA ARG A 84 -8.08 -28.28 8.05
C ARG A 84 -8.01 -28.97 6.68
N ARG A 85 -8.12 -30.30 6.64
CA ARG A 85 -8.17 -31.06 5.40
C ARG A 85 -9.41 -30.79 4.56
N ARG A 86 -10.56 -30.50 5.18
CA ARG A 86 -11.75 -30.05 4.44
C ARG A 86 -11.49 -28.72 3.76
N ILE A 87 -10.91 -27.75 4.48
CA ILE A 87 -10.54 -26.44 3.93
C ILE A 87 -9.59 -26.62 2.74
N TYR A 88 -8.53 -27.43 2.90
CA TYR A 88 -7.61 -27.77 1.82
C TYR A 88 -8.32 -28.35 0.58
N SER A 89 -9.31 -29.24 0.77
CA SER A 89 -10.06 -29.81 -0.34
C SER A 89 -10.85 -28.75 -1.11
N TYR A 90 -11.45 -27.77 -0.43
CA TYR A 90 -12.15 -26.67 -1.09
C TYR A 90 -11.17 -25.71 -1.76
N TRP A 91 -10.07 -25.36 -1.09
CA TRP A 91 -8.99 -24.56 -1.66
C TRP A 91 -8.42 -25.17 -2.95
N GLN A 92 -8.20 -26.48 -2.97
CA GLN A 92 -7.68 -27.18 -4.16
C GLN A 92 -8.69 -27.14 -5.31
N ARG A 93 -9.98 -27.33 -5.03
CA ARG A 93 -11.04 -27.27 -6.05
C ARG A 93 -11.25 -25.84 -6.56
N ALA A 94 -11.20 -24.86 -5.66
CA ALA A 94 -11.23 -23.44 -6.00
C ALA A 94 -10.11 -23.05 -6.96
N SER A 95 -8.88 -23.51 -6.67
CA SER A 95 -7.70 -23.29 -7.52
C SER A 95 -7.82 -23.91 -8.92
N GLN A 96 -8.79 -24.80 -9.13
CA GLN A 96 -9.05 -25.51 -10.39
C GLN A 96 -10.39 -25.11 -11.02
N ALA A 97 -11.08 -24.10 -10.50
CA ALA A 97 -12.32 -23.61 -11.09
C ALA A 97 -12.05 -23.02 -12.49
N VAL A 98 -12.95 -23.33 -13.43
CA VAL A 98 -12.84 -22.96 -14.86
C VAL A 98 -14.14 -22.40 -15.46
N SER A 99 -15.21 -22.27 -14.67
CA SER A 99 -16.51 -21.74 -15.11
C SER A 99 -17.26 -21.12 -13.95
N LEU A 100 -18.17 -20.18 -14.24
CA LEU A 100 -19.07 -19.58 -13.25
C LEU A 100 -19.84 -20.66 -12.47
N ALA A 101 -20.41 -21.66 -13.15
CA ALA A 101 -21.15 -22.74 -12.51
C ALA A 101 -20.31 -23.53 -11.50
N SER A 102 -19.00 -23.69 -11.76
CA SER A 102 -18.08 -24.34 -10.81
C SER A 102 -17.84 -23.47 -9.58
N VAL A 103 -17.72 -22.15 -9.77
CA VAL A 103 -17.58 -21.17 -8.69
C VAL A 103 -18.84 -21.16 -7.82
N GLU A 104 -20.02 -21.03 -8.42
CA GLU A 104 -21.30 -21.01 -7.70
C GLU A 104 -21.51 -22.28 -6.87
N LYS A 105 -21.29 -23.45 -7.48
CA LYS A 105 -21.39 -24.72 -6.80
C LYS A 105 -20.41 -24.82 -5.62
N LEU A 106 -19.18 -24.32 -5.78
CA LEU A 106 -18.21 -24.32 -4.69
C LEU A 106 -18.65 -23.39 -3.55
N LEU A 107 -19.14 -22.19 -3.86
CA LEU A 107 -19.64 -21.26 -2.86
C LEU A 107 -20.80 -21.87 -2.06
N GLU A 108 -21.78 -22.47 -2.73
CA GLU A 108 -22.93 -23.12 -2.10
C GLU A 108 -22.50 -24.31 -1.22
N GLU A 109 -21.61 -25.17 -1.73
CA GLU A 109 -21.11 -26.31 -0.96
C GLU A 109 -20.31 -25.88 0.28
N MET A 110 -19.52 -24.80 0.17
CA MET A 110 -18.77 -24.25 1.30
C MET A 110 -19.71 -23.70 2.36
N ASP A 111 -20.73 -22.91 1.98
CA ASP A 111 -21.74 -22.38 2.90
C ASP A 111 -22.48 -23.49 3.66
N GLY A 112 -22.73 -24.64 3.01
CA GLY A 112 -23.39 -25.78 3.66
C GLY A 112 -22.47 -26.66 4.51
N THR A 113 -21.14 -26.57 4.35
CA THR A 113 -20.19 -27.54 4.93
C THR A 113 -19.22 -26.92 5.93
N LEU A 114 -18.75 -25.71 5.68
CA LEU A 114 -17.84 -24.97 6.53
C LEU A 114 -18.67 -24.18 7.55
N SER A 115 -18.40 -24.40 8.83
CA SER A 115 -19.25 -23.88 9.90
C SER A 115 -18.78 -22.53 10.44
N GLU A 116 -17.50 -22.18 10.22
CA GLU A 116 -16.91 -20.95 10.73
C GLU A 116 -16.48 -20.06 9.56
N PRO A 117 -16.79 -18.75 9.58
CA PRO A 117 -16.43 -17.83 8.49
C PRO A 117 -14.93 -17.83 8.14
N ALA A 118 -14.06 -17.99 9.13
CA ALA A 118 -12.61 -18.04 8.91
C ALA A 118 -12.16 -19.20 8.00
N GLN A 119 -12.95 -20.29 7.93
CA GLN A 119 -12.65 -21.43 7.07
C GLN A 119 -12.85 -21.12 5.58
N HIS A 120 -13.60 -20.06 5.26
CA HIS A 120 -13.86 -19.64 3.89
C HIS A 120 -12.73 -18.79 3.31
N ILE A 121 -11.82 -18.25 4.14
CA ILE A 121 -10.78 -17.30 3.72
C ILE A 121 -9.94 -17.87 2.58
N GLU A 122 -9.31 -19.04 2.79
CA GLU A 122 -8.36 -19.55 1.79
C GLU A 122 -9.06 -20.07 0.52
N PRO A 123 -10.20 -20.77 0.60
CA PRO A 123 -10.94 -21.13 -0.61
C PRO A 123 -11.42 -19.91 -1.41
N ILE A 124 -11.93 -18.85 -0.75
CA ILE A 124 -12.36 -17.63 -1.45
C ILE A 124 -11.16 -16.91 -2.07
N GLU A 125 -10.03 -16.83 -1.37
CA GLU A 125 -8.80 -16.24 -1.91
C GLU A 125 -8.27 -17.03 -3.13
N ALA A 126 -8.38 -18.36 -3.12
CA ALA A 126 -8.05 -19.18 -4.29
C ALA A 126 -9.02 -18.94 -5.46
N LEU A 127 -10.32 -18.77 -5.20
CA LEU A 127 -11.28 -18.40 -6.25
C LEU A 127 -10.99 -17.01 -6.82
N ARG A 128 -10.63 -16.03 -5.97
CA ARG A 128 -10.21 -14.69 -6.39
C ARG A 128 -9.04 -14.74 -7.37
N GLN A 129 -8.00 -15.51 -7.05
CA GLN A 129 -6.84 -15.69 -7.93
C GLN A 129 -7.19 -16.35 -9.27
N ARG A 130 -8.29 -17.10 -9.33
CA ARG A 130 -8.78 -17.77 -10.55
C ARG A 130 -9.75 -16.94 -11.37
N LEU A 131 -10.23 -15.80 -10.84
CA LEU A 131 -11.25 -14.98 -11.48
C LEU A 131 -10.86 -14.58 -12.92
N GLN A 132 -9.64 -14.07 -13.09
CA GLN A 132 -9.09 -13.65 -14.40
C GLN A 132 -8.83 -14.81 -15.38
N ALA A 133 -8.91 -16.06 -14.90
CA ALA A 133 -8.75 -17.25 -15.74
C ALA A 133 -10.09 -17.89 -16.12
N LEU A 134 -11.22 -17.31 -15.68
CA LEU A 134 -12.54 -17.70 -16.15
C LEU A 134 -12.81 -17.10 -17.55
N PRO A 135 -13.75 -17.67 -18.32
CA PRO A 135 -14.21 -17.05 -19.56
C PRO A 135 -14.67 -15.61 -19.32
N GLU A 136 -14.29 -14.66 -20.18
CA GLU A 136 -14.59 -13.22 -20.02
C GLU A 136 -16.06 -12.96 -19.67
N ALA A 137 -17.00 -13.57 -20.40
CA ALA A 137 -18.45 -13.43 -20.18
C ALA A 137 -18.95 -13.88 -18.79
N ASP A 138 -18.15 -14.66 -18.05
CA ASP A 138 -18.47 -15.14 -16.71
C ASP A 138 -17.81 -14.29 -15.60
N GLN A 139 -16.81 -13.46 -15.92
CA GLN A 139 -15.94 -12.84 -14.93
C GLN A 139 -16.67 -11.83 -14.05
N ALA A 140 -17.46 -10.92 -14.62
CA ALA A 140 -18.19 -9.91 -13.85
C ALA A 140 -19.19 -10.53 -12.86
N GLU A 141 -19.93 -11.56 -13.27
CA GLU A 141 -20.86 -12.24 -12.36
C GLU A 141 -20.11 -13.04 -11.30
N ALA A 142 -19.04 -13.74 -11.66
CA ALA A 142 -18.18 -14.42 -10.70
C ALA A 142 -17.58 -13.44 -9.68
N PHE A 143 -17.18 -12.25 -10.12
CA PHE A 143 -16.71 -11.17 -9.25
C PHE A 143 -17.78 -10.81 -8.22
N LYS A 144 -18.99 -10.48 -8.65
CA LYS A 144 -20.09 -10.09 -7.75
C LYS A 144 -20.38 -11.17 -6.70
N ARG A 145 -20.43 -12.44 -7.12
CA ARG A 145 -20.67 -13.57 -6.21
C ARG A 145 -19.55 -13.74 -5.18
N LEU A 146 -18.29 -13.68 -5.62
CA LEU A 146 -17.14 -13.77 -4.72
C LEU A 146 -17.07 -12.58 -3.75
N PHE A 147 -17.37 -11.38 -4.23
CA PHE A 147 -17.38 -10.17 -3.41
C PHE A 147 -18.43 -10.25 -2.29
N MET A 148 -19.63 -10.76 -2.61
CA MET A 148 -20.69 -11.04 -1.62
C MET A 148 -20.32 -12.18 -0.67
N ALA A 149 -19.63 -13.21 -1.15
CA ALA A 149 -19.16 -14.30 -0.29
C ALA A 149 -18.10 -13.80 0.71
N ALA A 150 -17.19 -12.94 0.27
CA ALA A 150 -16.20 -12.29 1.13
C ALA A 150 -16.84 -11.39 2.19
N ASP A 151 -17.97 -10.73 1.88
CA ASP A 151 -18.71 -9.88 2.84
C ASP A 151 -19.17 -10.64 4.10
N ARG A 152 -19.33 -11.97 3.98
CA ARG A 152 -19.76 -12.85 5.08
C ARG A 152 -18.62 -13.25 6.00
N ILE A 153 -17.37 -12.91 5.67
CA ILE A 153 -16.20 -13.18 6.51
C ILE A 153 -15.88 -11.93 7.36
N PRO A 154 -16.04 -11.98 8.69
CA PRO A 154 -15.71 -10.85 9.55
C PRO A 154 -14.24 -10.45 9.42
N LYS A 155 -13.92 -9.16 9.32
CA LYS A 155 -12.55 -8.57 9.24
C LYS A 155 -11.73 -8.99 8.02
N GLU A 156 -11.41 -10.27 7.87
CA GLU A 156 -10.56 -10.75 6.75
C GLU A 156 -11.28 -10.65 5.40
N GLY A 157 -12.61 -10.72 5.38
CA GLY A 157 -13.41 -10.54 4.17
C GLY A 157 -13.23 -9.17 3.52
N VAL A 158 -13.01 -8.12 4.31
CA VAL A 158 -12.76 -6.77 3.80
C VAL A 158 -11.44 -6.71 3.04
N GLN A 159 -10.40 -7.41 3.51
CA GLN A 159 -9.11 -7.43 2.82
C GLN A 159 -9.22 -8.13 1.46
N ILE A 160 -10.00 -9.20 1.38
CA ILE A 160 -10.31 -9.88 0.11
C ILE A 160 -11.06 -8.91 -0.82
N GLN A 161 -12.08 -8.21 -0.32
CA GLN A 161 -12.82 -7.23 -1.11
C GLN A 161 -11.96 -6.08 -1.59
N LYS A 162 -11.05 -5.55 -0.77
CA LYS A 162 -10.08 -4.52 -1.19
C LYS A 162 -9.19 -5.00 -2.34
N ALA A 163 -8.68 -6.22 -2.21
CA ALA A 163 -7.89 -6.85 -3.26
C ALA A 163 -8.71 -7.11 -4.53
N MET A 164 -10.02 -7.37 -4.40
CA MET A 164 -10.93 -7.48 -5.54
C MET A 164 -11.22 -6.11 -6.17
N THR A 165 -11.48 -5.06 -5.38
CA THR A 165 -11.69 -3.71 -5.90
C THR A 165 -10.49 -3.26 -6.74
N ALA A 166 -9.26 -3.54 -6.31
CA ALA A 166 -8.06 -3.25 -7.12
C ALA A 166 -8.02 -3.96 -8.49
N MET A 167 -8.84 -4.99 -8.71
CA MET A 167 -8.94 -5.70 -9.99
C MET A 167 -9.93 -5.05 -10.96
N LEU A 168 -10.69 -4.01 -10.59
CA LEU A 168 -11.68 -3.40 -11.50
C LEU A 168 -11.04 -2.93 -12.81
N SER A 169 -9.84 -2.34 -12.75
CA SER A 169 -9.04 -1.96 -13.93
C SER A 169 -8.62 -3.09 -14.88
N SER A 170 -8.84 -4.36 -14.51
CA SER A 170 -8.57 -5.52 -15.37
C SER A 170 -9.77 -6.01 -16.16
N PHE A 171 -10.96 -5.43 -15.94
CA PHE A 171 -12.17 -5.74 -16.68
C PHE A 171 -12.32 -4.82 -17.89
N PRO A 172 -13.08 -5.24 -18.94
CA PRO A 172 -13.49 -4.36 -20.02
C PRO A 172 -14.26 -3.13 -19.51
N ASP A 173 -14.14 -1.99 -20.21
CA ASP A 173 -14.72 -0.70 -19.79
C ASP A 173 -16.22 -0.79 -19.45
N ASP A 174 -17.02 -1.53 -20.24
CA ASP A 174 -18.46 -1.69 -20.03
C ASP A 174 -18.81 -2.44 -18.75
N GLU A 175 -18.01 -3.43 -18.36
CA GLU A 175 -18.15 -4.15 -17.09
C GLU A 175 -17.57 -3.36 -15.91
N GLN A 176 -16.53 -2.55 -16.16
CA GLN A 176 -15.84 -1.79 -15.13
C GLN A 176 -16.79 -0.81 -14.41
N PHE A 177 -17.61 -0.07 -15.16
CA PHE A 177 -18.61 0.84 -14.58
C PHE A 177 -19.65 0.10 -13.74
N GLU A 178 -20.20 -1.00 -14.27
CA GLU A 178 -21.19 -1.81 -13.56
C GLU A 178 -20.63 -2.38 -12.25
N LEU A 179 -19.40 -2.89 -12.29
CA LEU A 179 -18.74 -3.45 -11.12
C LEU A 179 -18.37 -2.37 -10.10
N PHE A 180 -17.97 -1.17 -10.55
CA PHE A 180 -17.74 -0.03 -9.67
C PHE A 180 -19.01 0.36 -8.92
N ASP A 181 -20.14 0.51 -9.62
CA ASP A 181 -21.44 0.81 -8.99
C ASP A 181 -21.86 -0.28 -8.01
N PHE A 182 -21.66 -1.54 -8.37
CA PHE A 182 -21.91 -2.67 -7.48
C PHE A 182 -21.07 -2.58 -6.19
N VAL A 183 -19.76 -2.35 -6.31
CA VAL A 183 -18.86 -2.24 -5.15
C VAL A 183 -19.22 -1.01 -4.30
N MET A 184 -19.55 0.12 -4.93
CA MET A 184 -20.03 1.32 -4.25
C MET A 184 -21.32 1.03 -3.46
N ALA A 185 -22.31 0.38 -4.07
CA ALA A 185 -23.56 0.01 -3.40
C ALA A 185 -23.33 -0.98 -2.23
N MET A 186 -22.33 -1.86 -2.33
CA MET A 186 -21.94 -2.74 -1.24
C MET A 186 -21.25 -1.96 -0.11
N ALA A 187 -20.36 -1.03 -0.45
CA ALA A 187 -19.67 -0.17 0.52
C ALA A 187 -20.65 0.70 1.33
N GLN A 188 -21.70 1.23 0.68
CA GLN A 188 -22.74 2.05 1.32
C GLN A 188 -23.59 1.28 2.35
N LYS A 189 -23.71 -0.04 2.23
CA LYS A 189 -24.50 -0.86 3.16
C LYS A 189 -23.80 -1.06 4.51
N ARG A 190 -22.49 -0.80 4.59
CA ARG A 190 -21.70 -0.99 5.80
C ARG A 190 -21.86 0.17 6.76
N ARG A 191 -21.61 -0.08 8.05
CA ARG A 191 -21.62 1.01 9.02
C ARG A 191 -20.43 1.94 8.77
N PRO A 192 -20.57 3.25 9.05
CA PRO A 192 -19.48 4.20 8.83
C PRO A 192 -18.19 3.87 9.58
N ASP A 193 -18.30 3.24 10.76
CA ASP A 193 -17.17 2.84 11.60
C ASP A 193 -16.53 1.50 11.22
N ASP A 194 -17.15 0.73 10.31
CA ASP A 194 -16.63 -0.57 9.88
C ASP A 194 -15.52 -0.38 8.83
N GLU A 195 -14.59 -1.34 8.77
CA GLU A 195 -13.60 -1.34 7.69
C GLU A 195 -14.31 -1.48 6.32
N ASN A 196 -13.89 -0.68 5.35
CA ASN A 196 -14.55 -0.54 4.06
C ASN A 196 -13.54 -0.39 2.91
N VAL A 197 -14.05 -0.38 1.69
CA VAL A 197 -13.29 -0.34 0.42
C VAL A 197 -13.22 1.06 -0.21
N TRP A 198 -13.62 2.11 0.51
CA TRP A 198 -13.72 3.47 -0.03
C TRP A 198 -12.42 4.02 -0.65
N PRO A 199 -11.24 3.87 0.00
CA PRO A 199 -9.98 4.31 -0.58
C PRO A 199 -9.64 3.55 -1.87
N GLU A 200 -9.87 2.23 -1.90
CA GLU A 200 -9.63 1.40 -3.08
C GLU A 200 -10.59 1.76 -4.21
N LEU A 201 -11.85 2.09 -3.91
CA LEU A 201 -12.80 2.61 -4.89
C LEU A 201 -12.35 3.94 -5.48
N ALA A 202 -11.88 4.89 -4.64
CA ALA A 202 -11.37 6.16 -5.13
C ALA A 202 -10.17 5.98 -6.08
N ASP A 203 -9.26 5.06 -5.75
CA ASP A 203 -8.12 4.73 -6.61
C ASP A 203 -8.57 4.14 -7.96
N GLN A 204 -9.57 3.24 -7.98
CA GLN A 204 -10.07 2.66 -9.23
C GLN A 204 -10.78 3.66 -10.14
N LEU A 205 -11.38 4.71 -9.59
CA LEU A 205 -12.01 5.75 -10.40
C LEU A 205 -10.98 6.43 -11.33
N THR A 206 -9.70 6.51 -10.94
CA THR A 206 -8.63 7.07 -11.78
C THR A 206 -8.40 6.35 -13.10
N CYS A 207 -8.91 5.12 -13.24
CA CYS A 207 -8.80 4.32 -14.46
C CYS A 207 -9.92 4.63 -15.47
N PHE A 208 -10.91 5.44 -15.10
CA PHE A 208 -12.04 5.76 -15.95
C PHE A 208 -11.67 6.91 -16.91
N PRO A 209 -12.24 6.95 -18.13
CA PRO A 209 -12.02 8.08 -19.03
C PRO A 209 -12.56 9.37 -18.40
N GLY A 210 -11.69 10.40 -18.28
CA GLY A 210 -12.05 11.66 -17.60
C GLY A 210 -13.30 12.34 -18.14
N GLY A 211 -13.58 12.25 -19.45
CA GLY A 211 -14.79 12.83 -20.07
C GLY A 211 -16.06 11.98 -19.98
N ALA A 212 -16.02 10.80 -19.36
CA ALA A 212 -17.19 9.96 -19.18
C ALA A 212 -18.12 10.54 -18.09
N PRO A 213 -19.46 10.58 -18.27
CA PRO A 213 -20.39 11.00 -17.23
C PRO A 213 -20.19 10.26 -15.89
N GLU A 214 -19.91 8.96 -15.98
CA GLU A 214 -19.69 8.06 -14.85
C GLU A 214 -18.47 8.48 -14.00
N TYR A 215 -17.47 9.14 -14.61
CA TYR A 215 -16.30 9.65 -13.91
C TYR A 215 -16.69 10.75 -12.91
N LEU A 216 -17.46 11.74 -13.36
CA LEU A 216 -17.92 12.83 -12.50
C LEU A 216 -18.92 12.32 -11.46
N GLU A 217 -19.84 11.44 -11.85
CA GLU A 217 -20.82 10.84 -10.93
C GLU A 217 -20.12 10.05 -9.81
N GLY A 218 -19.11 9.23 -10.16
CA GLY A 218 -18.29 8.51 -9.19
C GLY A 218 -17.52 9.46 -8.26
N TYR A 219 -16.95 10.53 -8.81
CA TYR A 219 -16.21 11.52 -8.05
C TYR A 219 -17.11 12.24 -7.02
N GLU A 220 -18.29 12.69 -7.46
CA GLU A 220 -19.26 13.35 -6.60
C GLU A 220 -19.85 12.40 -5.55
N ALA A 221 -20.08 11.14 -5.91
CA ALA A 221 -20.51 10.12 -4.96
C ALA A 221 -19.47 9.91 -3.84
N LEU A 222 -18.18 9.82 -4.19
CA LEU A 222 -17.09 9.71 -3.21
C LEU A 222 -16.99 10.97 -2.32
N LEU A 223 -17.11 12.16 -2.90
CA LEU A 223 -17.17 13.41 -2.14
C LEU A 223 -18.31 13.42 -1.12
N ALA A 224 -19.50 12.94 -1.51
CA ALA A 224 -20.67 12.87 -0.65
C ALA A 224 -20.48 11.90 0.53
N GLN A 225 -19.59 10.91 0.42
CA GLN A 225 -19.30 9.97 1.50
C GLN A 225 -18.36 10.54 2.58
N LEU A 226 -17.47 11.47 2.22
CA LEU A 226 -16.45 12.01 3.14
C LEU A 226 -16.96 12.38 4.54
N PRO A 227 -18.11 13.07 4.71
CA PRO A 227 -18.59 13.50 6.04
C PRO A 227 -18.91 12.35 7.00
N TYR A 228 -19.09 11.14 6.48
CA TYR A 228 -19.44 9.96 7.26
C TYR A 228 -18.22 9.12 7.65
N LEU A 229 -17.03 9.47 7.17
CA LEU A 229 -15.82 8.67 7.38
C LEU A 229 -14.95 9.26 8.50
N GLY A 230 -14.13 8.42 9.15
CA GLY A 230 -13.11 8.92 10.07
C GLY A 230 -11.94 9.62 9.35
N ASP A 231 -11.24 10.52 10.05
CA ASP A 231 -10.19 11.39 9.49
C ASP A 231 -9.14 10.66 8.63
N ALA A 232 -8.68 9.48 9.06
CA ALA A 232 -7.69 8.71 8.31
C ALA A 232 -8.20 8.30 6.92
N ARG A 233 -9.46 7.85 6.84
CA ARG A 233 -10.10 7.45 5.58
C ARG A 233 -10.46 8.66 4.72
N GLN A 234 -10.92 9.74 5.33
CA GLN A 234 -11.12 11.00 4.61
C GLN A 234 -9.80 11.48 3.99
N ALA A 235 -8.69 11.43 4.73
CA ALA A 235 -7.39 11.85 4.22
C ALA A 235 -6.93 11.01 3.01
N GLU A 236 -7.09 9.69 3.05
CA GLU A 236 -6.77 8.80 1.92
C GLU A 236 -7.59 9.18 0.67
N ILE A 237 -8.91 9.33 0.80
CA ILE A 237 -9.80 9.63 -0.33
C ILE A 237 -9.57 11.04 -0.86
N ILE A 238 -9.47 12.05 0.01
CA ILE A 238 -9.20 13.44 -0.38
C ILE A 238 -7.89 13.52 -1.16
N THR A 239 -6.86 12.77 -0.75
CA THR A 239 -5.58 12.72 -1.45
C THR A 239 -5.78 12.26 -2.90
N VAL A 240 -6.51 11.15 -3.12
CA VAL A 240 -6.79 10.63 -4.47
C VAL A 240 -7.64 11.62 -5.28
N LEU A 241 -8.75 12.09 -4.73
CA LEU A 241 -9.65 13.03 -5.41
C LEU A 241 -8.93 14.33 -5.81
N SER A 242 -8.00 14.83 -4.98
CA SER A 242 -7.20 16.01 -5.31
C SER A 242 -6.36 15.80 -6.57
N THR A 243 -5.84 14.60 -6.79
CA THR A 243 -5.00 14.29 -7.95
C THR A 243 -5.78 14.21 -9.26
N MET A 244 -7.07 13.94 -9.16
CA MET A 244 -8.00 13.82 -10.30
C MET A 244 -8.55 15.18 -10.76
N LEU A 245 -8.27 16.26 -10.01
CA LEU A 245 -8.75 17.60 -10.36
C LEU A 245 -8.28 18.07 -11.74
N CYS A 246 -7.14 17.60 -12.23
CA CYS A 246 -6.65 17.91 -13.57
C CYS A 246 -7.52 17.34 -14.69
N ASP A 247 -8.35 16.35 -14.40
CA ASP A 247 -9.17 15.69 -15.42
C ASP A 247 -10.48 16.46 -15.68
N PHE A 248 -10.86 17.40 -14.80
CA PHE A 248 -12.06 18.22 -14.97
C PHE A 248 -11.79 19.47 -15.83
N ASP A 249 -11.17 19.31 -17.00
CA ASP A 249 -10.85 20.41 -17.91
C ASP A 249 -11.83 20.53 -19.09
N GLU A 250 -11.64 21.57 -19.90
CA GLU A 250 -12.45 21.82 -21.09
C GLU A 250 -12.26 20.74 -22.18
N ALA A 251 -11.09 20.07 -22.22
CA ALA A 251 -10.81 19.01 -23.19
C ALA A 251 -11.65 17.75 -22.90
N ASN A 252 -11.95 17.51 -21.63
CA ASN A 252 -12.88 16.47 -21.16
C ASN A 252 -14.34 16.94 -21.09
N GLY A 253 -14.65 18.15 -21.57
CA GLY A 253 -16.01 18.66 -21.68
C GLY A 253 -16.57 19.30 -20.41
N TYR A 254 -15.74 19.59 -19.41
CA TYR A 254 -16.17 20.26 -18.19
C TYR A 254 -15.97 21.78 -18.27
N PRO A 255 -16.86 22.58 -17.66
CA PRO A 255 -16.65 24.01 -17.57
C PRO A 255 -15.48 24.31 -16.63
N SER A 256 -14.66 25.31 -16.98
CA SER A 256 -13.51 25.75 -16.19
C SER A 256 -13.83 26.12 -14.73
N THR A 257 -15.09 26.43 -14.42
CA THR A 257 -15.56 26.68 -13.05
C THR A 257 -15.67 25.43 -12.19
N LYS A 258 -15.80 24.24 -12.80
CA LYS A 258 -16.04 22.98 -12.09
C LYS A 258 -14.85 22.61 -11.20
N THR A 259 -13.63 22.72 -11.71
CA THR A 259 -12.42 22.41 -10.93
C THR A 259 -12.27 23.34 -9.73
N SER A 260 -12.56 24.64 -9.87
CA SER A 260 -12.55 25.59 -8.75
C SER A 260 -13.58 25.23 -7.67
N GLU A 261 -14.78 24.79 -8.06
CA GLU A 261 -15.82 24.32 -7.14
C GLU A 261 -15.36 23.08 -6.36
N LEU A 262 -14.90 22.05 -7.07
CA LEU A 262 -14.44 20.79 -6.46
C LEU A 262 -13.22 21.01 -5.56
N TYR A 263 -12.27 21.85 -5.98
CA TYR A 263 -11.12 22.23 -5.16
C TYR A 263 -11.55 22.95 -3.87
N ALA A 264 -12.54 23.86 -3.94
CA ALA A 264 -13.03 24.56 -2.76
C ALA A 264 -13.65 23.59 -1.75
N ILE A 265 -14.43 22.61 -2.21
CA ILE A 265 -15.02 21.56 -1.37
C ILE A 265 -13.92 20.72 -0.71
N LEU A 266 -12.96 20.22 -1.48
CA LEU A 266 -11.85 19.44 -0.94
C LEU A 266 -11.02 20.24 0.07
N ARG A 267 -10.72 21.51 -0.22
CA ARG A 267 -9.99 22.39 0.70
C ARG A 267 -10.73 22.53 2.04
N GLU A 268 -12.03 22.74 2.01
CA GLU A 268 -12.83 22.82 3.23
C GLU A 268 -12.74 21.52 4.05
N ARG A 269 -12.80 20.36 3.37
CA ARG A 269 -12.65 19.06 4.03
C ARG A 269 -11.26 18.87 4.63
N VAL A 270 -10.19 19.22 3.92
CA VAL A 270 -8.82 19.17 4.46
C VAL A 270 -8.69 19.99 5.75
N LEU A 271 -9.27 21.19 5.77
CA LEU A 271 -9.22 22.07 6.94
C LEU A 271 -10.04 21.54 8.13
N GLN A 272 -11.01 20.65 7.89
CA GLN A 272 -11.80 19.99 8.93
C GLN A 272 -11.10 18.75 9.53
N LEU A 273 -10.10 18.18 8.85
CA LEU A 273 -9.34 17.05 9.36
C LEU A 273 -8.49 17.43 10.58
N SER A 274 -8.27 16.49 11.49
CA SER A 274 -7.26 16.66 12.54
C SER A 274 -5.86 16.84 11.92
N PRO A 275 -4.99 17.70 12.51
CA PRO A 275 -3.65 17.95 11.97
C PRO A 275 -2.81 16.69 11.73
N SER A 276 -3.04 15.61 12.49
CA SER A 276 -2.38 14.31 12.36
C SER A 276 -2.73 13.53 11.09
N HIS A 277 -3.68 13.99 10.28
CA HIS A 277 -4.10 13.34 9.03
C HIS A 277 -4.04 14.29 7.81
N GLN A 278 -3.53 15.50 7.98
CA GLN A 278 -3.55 16.52 6.92
C GLN A 278 -2.40 16.42 5.91
N GLY A 279 -1.31 15.71 6.23
CA GLY A 279 -0.07 15.72 5.44
C GLY A 279 -0.28 15.39 3.95
N ALA A 280 -0.77 14.18 3.65
CA ALA A 280 -0.97 13.73 2.27
C ALA A 280 -2.02 14.59 1.52
N PRO A 281 -3.21 14.88 2.09
CA PRO A 281 -4.18 15.77 1.47
C PRO A 281 -3.63 17.16 1.12
N VAL A 282 -2.88 17.78 2.04
CA VAL A 282 -2.30 19.11 1.81
C VAL A 282 -1.27 19.08 0.69
N GLY A 283 -0.39 18.07 0.66
CA GLY A 283 0.56 17.89 -0.42
C GLY A 283 -0.11 17.69 -1.78
N ALA A 284 -1.16 16.86 -1.84
CA ALA A 284 -1.91 16.62 -3.06
C ALA A 284 -2.68 17.86 -3.55
N MET A 285 -3.31 18.59 -2.63
CA MET A 285 -3.99 19.85 -2.94
C MET A 285 -3.01 20.92 -3.45
N ALA A 286 -1.81 21.02 -2.87
CA ALA A 286 -0.75 21.90 -3.35
C ALA A 286 -0.30 21.57 -4.78
N ALA A 287 -0.29 20.28 -5.16
CA ALA A 287 0.00 19.85 -6.53
C ALA A 287 -1.17 20.15 -7.49
N ALA A 288 -2.40 19.97 -7.02
CA ALA A 288 -3.61 20.10 -7.83
C ALA A 288 -3.94 21.54 -8.25
N VAL A 289 -3.26 22.54 -7.67
CA VAL A 289 -3.45 23.95 -8.03
C VAL A 289 -3.21 24.25 -9.51
N LEU A 290 -2.44 23.42 -10.22
CA LEU A 290 -2.25 23.54 -11.67
C LEU A 290 -3.56 23.39 -12.45
N ALA A 291 -4.54 22.66 -11.91
CA ALA A 291 -5.83 22.45 -12.54
C ALA A 291 -6.77 23.67 -12.40
N LEU A 292 -6.39 24.67 -11.59
CA LEU A 292 -7.19 25.87 -11.35
C LEU A 292 -6.94 26.95 -12.41
N PRO A 293 -7.85 27.93 -12.56
CA PRO A 293 -7.59 29.11 -13.37
C PRO A 293 -6.31 29.83 -12.92
N GLU A 294 -5.49 30.31 -13.88
CA GLU A 294 -4.18 30.95 -13.63
C GLU A 294 -4.21 32.02 -12.53
N THR A 295 -5.31 32.78 -12.46
CA THR A 295 -5.53 33.85 -11.47
C THR A 295 -5.58 33.35 -10.02
N GLU A 296 -5.90 32.07 -9.81
CA GLU A 296 -6.02 31.46 -8.48
C GLU A 296 -4.77 30.67 -8.08
N GLN A 297 -4.03 30.10 -9.04
CA GLN A 297 -3.03 29.05 -8.77
C GLN A 297 -1.97 29.45 -7.73
N SER A 298 -1.31 30.59 -7.93
CA SER A 298 -0.27 31.09 -7.00
C SER A 298 -0.80 31.35 -5.59
N ILE A 299 -2.03 31.86 -5.47
CA ILE A 299 -2.66 32.14 -4.17
C ILE A 299 -2.98 30.82 -3.46
N ARG A 300 -3.60 29.88 -4.17
CA ARG A 300 -3.98 28.55 -3.61
C ARG A 300 -2.76 27.72 -3.23
N TYR A 301 -1.71 27.78 -4.03
CA TYR A 301 -0.45 27.13 -3.71
C TYR A 301 0.15 27.68 -2.41
N ALA A 302 0.22 29.02 -2.27
CA ALA A 302 0.74 29.65 -1.06
C ALA A 302 -0.09 29.29 0.19
N GLU A 303 -1.42 29.19 0.06
CA GLU A 303 -2.31 28.70 1.13
C GLU A 303 -1.92 27.29 1.59
N MET A 304 -1.81 26.33 0.66
CA MET A 304 -1.48 24.94 0.99
C MET A 304 -0.04 24.78 1.51
N ARG A 305 0.92 25.53 0.96
CA ARG A 305 2.30 25.57 1.46
C ARG A 305 2.36 26.07 2.90
N ASN A 306 1.66 27.17 3.21
CA ASN A 306 1.59 27.69 4.58
C ASN A 306 0.99 26.68 5.55
N LEU A 307 -0.10 26.02 5.13
CA LEU A 307 -0.72 24.96 5.91
C LEU A 307 0.28 23.82 6.15
N ALA A 308 0.95 23.32 5.11
CA ALA A 308 1.94 22.25 5.22
C ALA A 308 3.07 22.58 6.20
N MET A 309 3.63 23.79 6.11
CA MET A 309 4.70 24.24 7.01
C MET A 309 4.25 24.30 8.48
N SER A 310 2.96 24.50 8.74
CA SER A 310 2.38 24.54 10.09
C SER A 310 2.05 23.15 10.67
N LEU A 311 2.11 22.09 9.86
CA LEU A 311 1.79 20.73 10.28
C LEU A 311 2.81 20.16 11.27
N PRO A 312 2.44 19.18 12.11
CA PRO A 312 3.38 18.37 12.87
C PRO A 312 4.46 17.72 11.97
N ASP A 313 5.61 17.40 12.54
CA ASP A 313 6.77 16.89 11.80
C ASP A 313 6.45 15.60 11.03
N GLU A 314 5.65 14.70 11.62
CA GLU A 314 5.16 13.48 10.97
C GLU A 314 4.26 13.74 9.76
N GLN A 315 3.64 14.91 9.66
CA GLN A 315 2.71 15.25 8.58
C GLN A 315 3.36 16.18 7.55
N TRP A 316 4.32 16.99 7.99
CA TRP A 316 5.18 17.78 7.12
C TRP A 316 5.96 16.91 6.13
N GLY A 317 6.63 15.85 6.60
CA GLY A 317 7.39 14.97 5.70
C GLY A 317 6.51 14.25 4.68
N ILE A 318 5.26 13.92 5.04
CA ILE A 318 4.26 13.36 4.11
C ILE A 318 3.82 14.40 3.08
N ALA A 319 3.53 15.64 3.50
CA ALA A 319 3.12 16.71 2.59
C ALA A 319 4.21 17.04 1.54
N LEU A 320 5.49 16.99 1.95
CA LEU A 320 6.63 17.23 1.06
C LEU A 320 6.72 16.27 -0.13
N TYR A 321 6.06 15.11 -0.09
CA TYR A 321 6.05 14.19 -1.21
C TYR A 321 5.42 14.80 -2.47
N ARG A 322 4.31 15.54 -2.34
CA ARG A 322 3.59 16.15 -3.47
C ARG A 322 3.61 17.67 -3.50
N LEU A 323 3.86 18.33 -2.36
CA LEU A 323 3.86 19.79 -2.28
C LEU A 323 4.76 20.48 -3.33
N PRO A 324 6.00 20.03 -3.59
CA PRO A 324 6.87 20.68 -4.58
C PRO A 324 6.36 20.63 -6.02
N ALA A 325 5.42 19.73 -6.36
CA ALA A 325 4.80 19.71 -7.68
C ALA A 325 4.07 21.02 -8.00
N GLY A 326 3.56 21.70 -6.97
CA GLY A 326 2.93 23.01 -7.08
C GLY A 326 3.89 24.14 -7.48
N PHE A 327 5.21 23.93 -7.48
CA PHE A 327 6.16 24.96 -7.96
C PHE A 327 5.87 25.38 -9.39
N THR A 328 5.31 24.48 -10.20
CA THR A 328 4.99 24.69 -11.62
C THR A 328 4.08 25.87 -11.91
N VAL A 329 3.29 26.33 -10.92
CA VAL A 329 2.39 27.48 -11.08
C VAL A 329 3.03 28.82 -10.75
N LEU A 330 4.29 28.81 -10.29
CA LEU A 330 5.04 30.01 -9.98
C LEU A 330 5.87 30.45 -11.20
N PRO A 331 6.13 31.77 -11.34
CA PRO A 331 7.18 32.25 -12.21
C PRO A 331 8.55 31.64 -11.87
N LEU A 332 9.36 31.30 -12.87
CA LEU A 332 10.66 30.63 -12.69
C LEU A 332 11.63 31.39 -11.79
N ASP A 333 11.58 32.72 -11.80
CA ASP A 333 12.40 33.59 -10.95
C ASP A 333 12.07 33.48 -9.45
N ARG A 334 10.90 32.92 -9.11
CA ARG A 334 10.49 32.67 -7.72
C ARG A 334 10.83 31.28 -7.20
N TYR A 335 11.29 30.36 -8.05
CA TYR A 335 11.57 28.98 -7.63
C TYR A 335 12.65 28.91 -6.55
N ALA A 336 13.67 29.75 -6.64
CA ALA A 336 14.76 29.77 -5.67
C ALA A 336 14.29 30.28 -4.29
N GLU A 337 13.42 31.29 -4.27
CA GLU A 337 12.83 31.83 -3.04
C GLU A 337 11.89 30.82 -2.40
N GLU A 338 11.05 30.18 -3.20
CA GLU A 338 10.11 29.17 -2.73
C GLU A 338 10.82 27.93 -2.19
N PHE A 339 11.87 27.46 -2.87
CA PHE A 339 12.69 26.36 -2.37
C PHE A 339 13.39 26.72 -1.04
N GLN A 340 13.85 27.96 -0.89
CA GLN A 340 14.46 28.43 0.36
C GLN A 340 13.48 28.35 1.54
N LEU A 341 12.18 28.59 1.32
CA LEU A 341 11.16 28.42 2.36
C LEU A 341 11.04 26.96 2.81
N LEU A 342 11.03 26.02 1.85
CA LEU A 342 10.96 24.59 2.16
C LEU A 342 12.22 24.08 2.86
N GLU A 343 13.40 24.60 2.50
CA GLU A 343 14.68 24.21 3.09
C GLU A 343 14.69 24.35 4.62
N PHE A 344 14.06 25.40 5.17
CA PHE A 344 13.96 25.59 6.62
C PHE A 344 13.21 24.45 7.33
N GLY A 345 12.30 23.77 6.62
CA GLY A 345 11.55 22.65 7.17
C GLY A 345 12.25 21.30 7.04
N LEU A 346 13.33 21.18 6.25
CA LEU A 346 13.92 19.86 5.94
C LEU A 346 14.52 19.16 7.17
N GLU A 347 14.99 19.91 8.16
CA GLU A 347 15.52 19.36 9.40
C GLU A 347 14.45 18.67 10.26
N ARG A 348 13.18 19.02 10.04
CA ARG A 348 12.02 18.45 10.73
C ARG A 348 11.57 17.10 10.16
N VAL A 349 12.10 16.69 9.01
CA VAL A 349 11.61 15.47 8.32
C VAL A 349 12.03 14.21 9.09
N PRO A 350 11.06 13.41 9.59
CA PRO A 350 11.36 12.18 10.32
C PRO A 350 12.09 11.17 9.46
N LEU A 351 12.96 10.35 10.09
CA LEU A 351 13.80 9.37 9.39
C LEU A 351 13.00 8.44 8.45
N ALA A 352 11.82 8.00 8.91
CA ALA A 352 10.96 7.09 8.14
C ALA A 352 10.43 7.68 6.82
N GLN A 353 10.41 9.01 6.69
CA GLN A 353 9.79 9.73 5.56
C GLN A 353 10.82 10.37 4.63
N ARG A 354 12.11 10.27 4.93
CA ARG A 354 13.16 11.00 4.20
C ARG A 354 13.30 10.60 2.74
N VAL A 355 13.03 9.34 2.40
CA VAL A 355 13.05 8.86 1.02
C VAL A 355 11.94 9.54 0.22
N GLN A 356 10.69 9.44 0.68
CA GLN A 356 9.55 10.10 0.03
C GLN A 356 9.74 11.61 -0.07
N ALA A 357 10.14 12.29 1.03
CA ALA A 357 10.38 13.72 1.00
C ALA A 357 11.49 14.10 0.01
N ALA A 358 12.59 13.34 -0.05
CA ALA A 358 13.67 13.57 -1.01
C ALA A 358 13.21 13.39 -2.46
N SER A 359 12.41 12.35 -2.73
CA SER A 359 11.84 12.09 -4.05
C SER A 359 10.89 13.22 -4.47
N GLY A 360 10.02 13.68 -3.56
CA GLY A 360 9.09 14.79 -3.79
C GLY A 360 9.78 16.11 -4.12
N LEU A 361 10.89 16.44 -3.44
CA LEU A 361 11.70 17.62 -3.78
C LEU A 361 12.24 17.61 -5.21
N LEU A 362 12.41 16.42 -5.80
CA LEU A 362 12.97 16.25 -7.14
C LEU A 362 11.92 16.15 -8.25
N ASP A 363 10.63 16.05 -7.92
CA ASP A 363 9.53 15.88 -8.89
C ASP A 363 9.60 16.90 -10.04
N ARG A 364 10.00 18.16 -9.74
CA ARG A 364 10.03 19.26 -10.71
C ARG A 364 11.41 19.85 -10.97
N VAL A 365 12.47 19.13 -10.64
CA VAL A 365 13.85 19.63 -10.82
C VAL A 365 14.21 19.89 -12.28
N PHE A 366 13.51 19.26 -13.24
CA PHE A 366 13.73 19.47 -14.67
C PHE A 366 13.26 20.83 -15.21
N HIS A 367 12.47 21.60 -14.43
CA HIS A 367 12.08 22.97 -14.75
C HIS A 367 13.03 24.03 -14.17
N MET A 368 14.01 23.63 -13.35
CA MET A 368 14.92 24.54 -12.66
C MET A 368 16.16 24.86 -13.49
N ASP A 369 16.78 26.02 -13.24
CA ASP A 369 18.13 26.30 -13.72
C ASP A 369 19.18 25.41 -13.03
N ASP A 370 20.37 25.31 -13.63
CA ASP A 370 21.46 24.45 -13.15
C ASP A 370 21.86 24.70 -11.69
N MET A 371 21.82 25.96 -11.24
CA MET A 371 22.24 26.34 -9.89
C MET A 371 21.23 25.85 -8.87
N LEU A 372 19.94 26.10 -9.13
CA LEU A 372 18.87 25.65 -8.26
C LEU A 372 18.74 24.12 -8.31
N ALA A 373 18.77 23.51 -9.49
CA ALA A 373 18.72 22.06 -9.66
C ALA A 373 19.81 21.36 -8.83
N LYS A 374 21.06 21.86 -8.90
CA LYS A 374 22.17 21.34 -8.09
C LYS A 374 21.90 21.48 -6.59
N ARG A 375 21.35 22.61 -6.14
CA ARG A 375 21.00 22.82 -4.73
C ARG A 375 19.91 21.83 -4.28
N VAL A 376 18.86 21.65 -5.06
CA VAL A 376 17.77 20.69 -4.76
C VAL A 376 18.33 19.27 -4.66
N TRP A 377 19.14 18.82 -5.61
CA TRP A 377 19.80 17.52 -5.57
C TRP A 377 20.63 17.31 -4.29
N GLN A 378 21.42 18.31 -3.91
CA GLN A 378 22.23 18.25 -2.69
C GLN A 378 21.39 18.16 -1.41
N ARG A 379 20.27 18.88 -1.34
CA ARG A 379 19.36 18.85 -0.19
C ARG A 379 18.55 17.56 -0.11
N ALA A 380 18.01 17.09 -1.23
CA ALA A 380 17.30 15.81 -1.32
C ALA A 380 18.21 14.65 -0.88
N LEU A 381 19.42 14.56 -1.42
CA LEU A 381 20.40 13.56 -1.00
C LEU A 381 20.88 13.79 0.44
N GLY A 382 20.95 15.04 0.90
CA GLY A 382 21.27 15.36 2.29
C GLY A 382 20.28 14.80 3.31
N LEU A 383 18.99 14.68 2.96
CA LEU A 383 18.01 13.99 3.82
C LEU A 383 18.41 12.52 4.05
N LEU A 384 19.03 11.88 3.05
CA LEU A 384 19.44 10.48 3.12
C LEU A 384 20.79 10.26 3.82
N ASP A 385 21.42 11.31 4.37
CA ASP A 385 22.68 11.15 5.09
C ASP A 385 22.53 10.24 6.32
N GLY A 386 23.46 9.29 6.43
CA GLY A 386 23.46 8.29 7.50
C GLY A 386 22.46 7.15 7.30
N THR A 387 21.77 7.07 6.16
CA THR A 387 20.90 5.95 5.82
C THR A 387 21.66 4.78 5.22
N GLU A 388 21.06 3.59 5.28
CA GLU A 388 21.63 2.36 4.73
C GLU A 388 21.56 2.33 3.20
N GLU A 389 22.39 1.46 2.58
CA GLU A 389 22.45 1.25 1.13
C GLU A 389 21.05 0.97 0.52
N ALA A 390 20.19 0.24 1.24
CA ALA A 390 18.82 -0.06 0.81
C ALA A 390 17.96 1.19 0.60
N LYS A 391 18.14 2.24 1.41
CA LYS A 391 17.37 3.49 1.31
C LYS A 391 17.77 4.31 0.08
N LEU A 392 19.05 4.27 -0.32
CA LEU A 392 19.46 4.87 -1.59
C LEU A 392 18.85 4.11 -2.78
N PHE A 393 18.78 2.78 -2.75
CA PHE A 393 18.10 2.01 -3.80
C PHE A 393 16.61 2.32 -3.88
N GLU A 394 15.93 2.40 -2.73
CA GLU A 394 14.52 2.78 -2.63
C GLU A 394 14.28 4.14 -3.30
N PHE A 395 15.07 5.15 -2.91
CA PHE A 395 15.02 6.49 -3.49
C PHE A 395 15.26 6.50 -5.01
N LEU A 396 16.31 5.81 -5.50
CA LEU A 396 16.62 5.77 -6.94
C LEU A 396 15.50 5.10 -7.76
N ASN A 397 14.87 4.06 -7.22
CA ASN A 397 13.73 3.42 -7.84
C ASN A 397 12.50 4.34 -7.84
N GLU A 398 12.27 5.07 -6.76
CA GLU A 398 11.14 6.00 -6.64
C GLU A 398 11.24 7.15 -7.64
N ILE A 399 12.39 7.85 -7.71
CA ILE A 399 12.57 8.93 -8.69
C ILE A 399 12.52 8.45 -10.16
N LYS A 400 12.87 7.18 -10.39
CA LYS A 400 12.71 6.54 -11.71
C LYS A 400 11.24 6.28 -12.01
N ALA A 401 10.48 5.76 -11.04
CA ALA A 401 9.05 5.50 -11.18
C ALA A 401 8.25 6.80 -11.39
N MET A 402 8.66 7.89 -10.74
CA MET A 402 8.11 9.23 -10.94
C MET A 402 8.50 9.87 -12.28
N GLY A 403 9.37 9.24 -13.09
CA GLY A 403 9.83 9.80 -14.36
C GLY A 403 10.73 11.04 -14.23
N VAL A 404 11.27 11.31 -13.03
CA VAL A 404 12.16 12.45 -12.79
C VAL A 404 13.38 12.35 -13.68
N THR A 405 14.03 11.18 -13.71
CA THR A 405 15.30 10.98 -14.43
C THR A 405 15.15 10.97 -15.94
N SER A 406 14.02 10.49 -16.47
CA SER A 406 13.71 10.54 -17.91
C SER A 406 13.37 11.95 -18.39
N SER A 407 12.90 12.84 -17.49
CA SER A 407 12.52 14.22 -17.81
C SER A 407 13.70 15.20 -17.79
N LEU A 408 14.88 14.77 -17.33
CA LEU A 408 16.06 15.64 -17.23
C LEU A 408 16.70 15.89 -18.60
N ARG A 409 16.96 17.17 -18.89
CA ARG A 409 17.87 17.60 -19.97
C ARG A 409 19.27 17.06 -19.71
N GLU A 410 20.10 16.99 -20.76
CA GLU A 410 21.49 16.49 -20.66
C GLU A 410 22.30 17.13 -19.53
N ASP A 411 22.22 18.45 -19.36
CA ASP A 411 22.99 19.16 -18.33
C ASP A 411 22.46 18.87 -16.91
N ASN A 412 21.13 18.88 -16.73
CA ASN A 412 20.50 18.48 -15.46
C ASN A 412 20.76 17.01 -15.12
N TRP A 413 20.87 16.12 -16.11
CA TRP A 413 21.26 14.73 -15.92
C TRP A 413 22.69 14.61 -15.39
N ARG A 414 23.64 15.40 -15.92
CA ARG A 414 25.02 15.42 -15.39
C ARG A 414 25.05 15.91 -13.95
N ILE A 415 24.29 16.96 -13.62
CA ILE A 415 24.16 17.47 -12.25
C ILE A 415 23.63 16.38 -11.30
N ALA A 416 22.62 15.61 -11.74
CA ALA A 416 22.06 14.50 -10.98
C ALA A 416 23.12 13.42 -10.72
N VAL A 417 23.79 12.94 -11.78
CA VAL A 417 24.84 11.91 -11.68
C VAL A 417 25.98 12.36 -10.77
N ASP A 418 26.47 13.58 -10.94
CA ASP A 418 27.54 14.14 -10.11
C ASP A 418 27.12 14.19 -8.64
N SER A 419 25.89 14.64 -8.36
CA SER A 419 25.36 14.73 -7.00
C SER A 419 25.22 13.35 -6.35
N ILE A 420 24.70 12.36 -7.08
CA ILE A 420 24.57 10.96 -6.60
C ILE A 420 25.96 10.36 -6.34
N MET A 421 26.91 10.54 -7.26
CA MET A 421 28.27 10.05 -7.11
C MET A 421 29.00 10.69 -5.92
N SER A 422 28.81 12.00 -5.69
CA SER A 422 29.31 12.69 -4.50
C SER A 422 28.69 12.13 -3.22
N PHE A 423 27.40 11.86 -3.20
CA PHE A 423 26.70 11.27 -2.06
C PHE A 423 27.22 9.88 -1.72
N ILE A 424 27.38 9.00 -2.73
CA ILE A 424 27.92 7.65 -2.57
C ILE A 424 29.33 7.68 -1.98
N LYS A 425 30.19 8.59 -2.46
CA LYS A 425 31.55 8.77 -1.93
C LYS A 425 31.54 9.22 -0.47
N ARG A 426 30.63 10.13 -0.09
CA ARG A 426 30.50 10.65 1.29
C ARG A 426 30.00 9.60 2.28
N ASN A 427 29.01 8.79 1.91
CA ASN A 427 28.30 7.88 2.84
C ASN A 427 29.01 6.54 3.10
N ARG A 428 30.27 6.38 2.63
CA ARG A 428 31.14 5.23 2.95
C ARG A 428 30.51 3.85 2.69
N PHE A 429 29.62 3.73 1.70
CA PHE A 429 29.06 2.43 1.28
C PHE A 429 30.15 1.42 0.88
N SER A 430 29.80 0.14 0.94
CA SER A 430 30.69 -0.95 0.52
C SER A 430 31.09 -0.83 -0.96
N GLU A 431 32.27 -1.31 -1.33
CA GLU A 431 32.72 -1.29 -2.74
C GLU A 431 31.77 -2.06 -3.67
N GLN A 432 31.15 -3.13 -3.17
CA GLN A 432 30.12 -3.87 -3.89
C GLN A 432 28.90 -2.99 -4.16
N ALA A 433 28.39 -2.26 -3.16
CA ALA A 433 27.24 -1.37 -3.34
C ALA A 433 27.57 -0.21 -4.27
N ARG A 434 28.77 0.39 -4.15
CA ARG A 434 29.24 1.45 -5.06
C ARG A 434 29.22 0.97 -6.51
N SER A 435 29.73 -0.23 -6.77
CA SER A 435 29.74 -0.82 -8.11
C SER A 435 28.33 -1.02 -8.65
N ARG A 436 27.40 -1.55 -7.84
CA ARG A 436 25.99 -1.72 -8.23
C ARG A 436 25.30 -0.40 -8.55
N PHE A 437 25.55 0.65 -7.77
CA PHE A 437 24.99 1.97 -8.06
C PHE A 437 25.54 2.55 -9.38
N ILE A 438 26.84 2.43 -9.61
CA ILE A 438 27.47 2.87 -10.86
C ILE A 438 26.87 2.13 -12.07
N GLU A 439 26.61 0.82 -11.95
CA GLU A 439 25.99 0.02 -13.01
C GLU A 439 24.55 0.43 -13.33
N ILE A 440 23.77 0.87 -12.33
CA ILE A 440 22.35 1.21 -12.50
C ILE A 440 22.15 2.62 -13.08
N LEU A 441 23.04 3.57 -12.77
CA LEU A 441 22.89 4.98 -13.18
C LEU A 441 22.59 5.18 -14.68
N PRO A 442 23.28 4.52 -15.63
CA PRO A 442 22.95 4.64 -17.06
C PRO A 442 21.53 4.19 -17.40
N SER A 443 21.01 3.18 -16.70
CA SER A 443 19.65 2.63 -16.94
C SER A 443 18.52 3.48 -16.36
N MET A 444 18.85 4.56 -15.65
CA MET A 444 17.85 5.48 -15.09
C MET A 444 17.39 6.53 -16.10
N LYS A 445 18.16 6.79 -17.17
CA LYS A 445 17.84 7.81 -18.17
C LYS A 445 17.07 7.27 -19.40
N ILE A 446 16.40 6.13 -19.26
CA ILE A 446 15.71 5.52 -20.41
C ILE A 446 14.53 6.40 -20.81
N TYR A 447 14.55 6.91 -22.04
CA TYR A 447 13.45 7.65 -22.65
C TYR A 447 12.26 6.70 -22.83
N LEU A 448 11.13 7.02 -22.20
CA LEU A 448 9.85 6.48 -22.65
C LEU A 448 9.56 7.14 -24.00
N TYR A 449 9.65 6.34 -25.06
CA TYR A 449 9.36 6.76 -26.44
C TYR A 449 7.87 6.77 -26.72
#